data_AF-A0A3A8SX22-F1
#
_entry.id   AF-A0A3A8SX22-F1
#
_cell.length_a   1.000
_cell.length_b   1.000
_cell.length_c   1.000
_cell.angle_alpha   90.00
_cell.angle_beta   90.00
_cell.angle_gamma   90.00
#
_symmetry.space_group_name_H-M   'P 1'
#
loop_
_entity.id
_entity.type
_entity.pdbx_description
1 polymer ?
#
loop_
_entity_poly.entity_id
_entity_poly.type
_entity_poly.pdbx_seq_one_letter_code
_entity_poly.pdbx_strand_id
1 'polypeptide(L)'
;LLAAQTSRTFRAATSLSGSPDQKGFIVGREDIVPFAVTNAREITMRSPGAFATSFKCPTRLFFGSEEPYFSAESLKTAERARKAGLDVQAHTVPGDHFSAVPEALQQSIAFFRSN
;
A
#
# COMPACT_ATOMS: atom_id res chain seq x y z
N LEU A 1 -1.76 -1.88 5.10
CA LEU A 1 -0.69 -2.79 4.61
C LEU A 1 0.00 -3.55 5.74
N LEU A 2 0.47 -2.90 6.82
CA LEU A 2 1.17 -3.57 7.94
C LEU A 2 0.47 -4.86 8.42
N ALA A 3 -0.86 -4.83 8.60
CA ALA A 3 -1.64 -6.01 9.00
C ALA A 3 -1.46 -7.23 8.05
N ALA A 4 -1.39 -6.99 6.74
CA ALA A 4 -1.15 -8.04 5.74
C ALA A 4 0.31 -8.52 5.72
N GLN A 5 1.24 -7.74 6.29
CA GLN A 5 2.67 -8.08 6.39
C GLN A 5 3.00 -8.81 7.70
N THR A 6 2.15 -8.68 8.73
CA THR A 6 2.41 -9.27 10.05
C THR A 6 1.51 -10.46 10.37
N SER A 7 0.30 -10.54 9.80
CA SER A 7 -0.68 -11.56 10.15
C SER A 7 -0.95 -12.55 9.01
N ARG A 8 -1.04 -13.84 9.34
CA ARG A 8 -1.54 -14.90 8.45
C ARG A 8 -3.06 -15.12 8.54
N THR A 9 -3.78 -14.30 9.31
CA THR A 9 -5.23 -14.46 9.51
C THR A 9 -6.06 -14.03 8.30
N PHE A 10 -5.51 -13.19 7.43
CA PHE A 10 -6.21 -12.69 6.25
C PHE A 10 -5.99 -13.64 5.07
N ARG A 11 -7.08 -14.03 4.38
CA ARG A 11 -6.98 -14.80 3.13
C ARG A 11 -6.47 -13.95 1.97
N ALA A 12 -6.81 -12.66 1.97
CA ALA A 12 -6.39 -11.69 0.97
C ALA A 12 -6.49 -10.26 1.56
N ALA A 13 -5.78 -9.30 0.98
CA ALA A 13 -5.82 -7.90 1.39
C ALA A 13 -5.83 -6.93 0.20
N THR A 14 -6.46 -5.77 0.37
CA THR A 14 -6.35 -4.66 -0.59
C THR A 14 -5.97 -3.37 0.12
N SER A 15 -5.31 -2.47 -0.60
CA SER A 15 -4.99 -1.11 -0.17
C SER A 15 -5.44 -0.16 -1.26
N LEU A 16 -6.14 0.91 -0.89
CA LEU A 16 -6.62 1.94 -1.81
C LEU A 16 -5.85 3.23 -1.48
N SER A 17 -5.07 3.72 -2.45
CA SER A 17 -4.25 4.94 -2.35
C SER A 17 -3.40 5.00 -1.07
N GLY A 18 -2.82 3.85 -0.70
CA GLY A 18 -1.97 3.74 0.48
C GLY A 18 -0.61 4.38 0.25
N SER A 19 0.10 4.74 1.32
CA SER A 19 1.46 5.30 1.31
C SER A 19 2.50 4.29 1.82
N PRO A 20 3.10 3.45 0.94
CA PRO A 20 4.14 2.49 1.31
C PRO A 20 5.42 3.14 1.83
N ASP A 21 5.72 4.37 1.43
CA ASP A 21 6.78 5.19 2.01
C ASP A 21 6.14 6.30 2.86
N GLN A 22 6.32 6.24 4.17
CA GLN A 22 5.91 7.33 5.06
C GLN A 22 6.93 8.45 5.09
N LYS A 23 8.20 8.18 4.83
CA LYS A 23 9.24 9.21 4.90
C LYS A 23 8.99 10.29 3.87
N GLY A 24 8.68 9.92 2.63
CA GLY A 24 8.29 10.87 1.58
C GLY A 24 6.91 11.48 1.82
N PHE A 25 5.95 10.72 2.36
CA PHE A 25 4.55 11.13 2.47
C PHE A 25 4.36 12.29 3.46
N ILE A 26 5.12 12.29 4.54
CA ILE A 26 4.96 13.27 5.63
C ILE A 26 5.76 14.55 5.42
N VAL A 27 6.49 14.70 4.31
CA VAL A 27 7.27 15.91 4.02
C VAL A 27 6.34 17.12 3.97
N GLY A 28 6.61 18.12 4.81
CA GLY A 28 5.78 19.31 4.97
C GLY A 28 4.48 19.09 5.74
N ARG A 29 4.37 17.96 6.44
CA ARG A 29 3.21 17.52 7.26
C ARG A 29 3.69 16.81 8.54
N GLU A 30 4.90 17.11 8.98
CA GLU A 30 5.53 16.45 10.12
C GLU A 30 4.83 16.77 11.45
N ASP A 31 4.06 17.86 11.49
CA ASP A 31 3.32 18.36 12.65
C ASP A 31 1.98 17.63 12.88
N ILE A 32 1.39 17.08 11.82
CA ILE A 32 0.08 16.41 11.90
C ILE A 32 0.16 14.91 12.18
N VAL A 33 1.37 14.33 12.17
CA VAL A 33 1.53 12.89 12.43
C VAL A 33 1.59 12.60 13.94
N PRO A 34 0.89 11.56 14.42
CA PRO A 34 0.80 11.27 15.86
C PRO A 34 2.02 10.50 16.39
N PHE A 35 3.22 10.79 15.86
CA PHE A 35 4.44 10.08 16.21
C PHE A 35 5.70 10.92 16.04
N ALA A 36 6.79 10.50 16.68
CA ALA A 36 8.06 11.23 16.64
C ALA A 36 8.77 11.02 15.29
N VAL A 37 8.72 12.02 14.41
CA VAL A 37 9.39 11.99 13.10
C VAL A 37 10.93 11.86 13.19
N THR A 38 11.51 12.21 14.34
CA THR A 38 12.93 12.03 14.64
C THR A 38 13.31 10.56 14.91
N ASN A 39 12.32 9.70 15.19
CA ASN A 39 12.55 8.27 15.39
C ASN A 39 12.54 7.52 14.05
N ALA A 40 13.72 7.34 13.46
CA ALA A 40 13.89 6.65 12.19
C ALA A 40 13.34 5.21 12.17
N ARG A 41 13.31 4.52 13.33
CA ARG A 41 12.75 3.17 13.43
C ARG A 41 11.23 3.20 13.31
N GLU A 42 10.59 4.20 13.88
CA GLU A 42 9.13 4.37 13.77
C GLU A 42 8.71 4.71 12.35
N ILE A 43 9.41 5.63 11.68
CA ILE A 43 9.20 5.91 10.24
C ILE A 43 9.31 4.62 9.43
N THR A 44 10.37 3.84 9.65
CA THR A 44 10.58 2.58 8.93
C THR A 44 9.44 1.60 9.17
N MET A 45 9.03 1.39 10.43
CA MET A 45 7.92 0.51 10.79
C MET A 45 6.61 0.92 10.11
N ARG A 46 6.35 2.23 10.03
CA ARG A 46 5.16 2.80 9.39
C ARG A 46 5.24 2.82 7.86
N SER A 47 6.38 2.50 7.25
CA SER A 47 6.58 2.40 5.79
C SER A 47 6.48 0.95 5.30
N PRO A 48 5.30 0.46 4.85
CA PRO A 48 5.13 -0.88 4.29
C PRO A 48 6.14 -1.26 3.21
N GLY A 49 6.61 -0.30 2.40
CA GLY A 49 7.57 -0.54 1.33
C GLY A 49 8.93 -1.05 1.82
N ALA A 50 9.29 -0.78 3.08
CA ALA A 50 10.49 -1.34 3.73
C ALA A 50 10.36 -2.84 4.02
N PHE A 51 9.14 -3.36 4.07
CA PHE A 51 8.82 -4.77 4.37
C PHE A 51 8.10 -5.45 3.19
N ALA A 52 8.38 -5.03 1.96
CA ALA A 52 7.71 -5.54 0.76
C ALA A 52 7.79 -7.07 0.60
N THR A 53 8.79 -7.74 1.17
CA THR A 53 8.94 -9.20 1.16
C THR A 53 8.24 -9.92 2.32
N SER A 54 7.49 -9.18 3.14
CA SER A 54 6.86 -9.72 4.35
C SER A 54 5.36 -10.00 4.21
N PHE A 55 4.71 -9.69 3.08
CA PHE A 55 3.29 -10.01 2.88
C PHE A 55 3.00 -11.50 3.14
N LYS A 56 1.90 -11.76 3.86
CA LYS A 56 1.49 -13.10 4.30
C LYS A 56 0.30 -13.66 3.54
N CYS A 57 -0.33 -12.85 2.69
CA CYS A 57 -1.46 -13.21 1.85
C CYS A 57 -1.39 -12.49 0.50
N PRO A 58 -2.11 -12.99 -0.51
CA PRO A 58 -2.38 -12.25 -1.74
C PRO A 58 -2.80 -10.81 -1.44
N THR A 59 -2.18 -9.83 -2.11
CA THR A 59 -2.43 -8.40 -1.86
C THR A 59 -2.57 -7.61 -3.17
N ARG A 60 -3.51 -6.67 -3.21
CA ARG A 60 -3.66 -5.70 -4.33
C ARG A 60 -3.50 -4.27 -3.82
N LEU A 61 -2.66 -3.50 -4.50
CA LEU A 61 -2.38 -2.09 -4.20
C LEU A 61 -3.03 -1.23 -5.29
N PHE A 62 -4.18 -0.66 -5.01
CA PHE A 62 -4.89 0.24 -5.91
C PHE A 62 -4.47 1.69 -5.69
N PHE A 63 -4.40 2.47 -6.76
CA PHE A 63 -4.19 3.92 -6.73
C PHE A 63 -4.80 4.56 -7.99
N GLY A 64 -5.19 5.82 -7.86
CA GLY A 64 -5.72 6.66 -8.94
C GLY A 64 -4.69 6.98 -10.01
N SER A 65 -5.15 7.20 -11.24
CA SER A 65 -4.31 7.64 -12.36
C SER A 65 -3.72 9.03 -12.16
N GLU A 66 -4.35 9.85 -11.30
CA GLU A 66 -3.94 11.22 -10.99
C GLU A 66 -3.10 11.29 -9.70
N GLU A 67 -2.57 10.15 -9.24
CA GLU A 67 -1.85 9.99 -7.98
C GLU A 67 -0.36 9.60 -8.18
N PRO A 68 0.50 10.51 -8.65
CA PRO A 68 1.90 10.18 -9.00
C PRO A 68 2.72 9.67 -7.81
N TYR A 69 2.45 10.18 -6.60
CA TYR A 69 3.13 9.73 -5.39
C TYR A 69 2.76 8.29 -5.02
N PHE A 70 1.45 8.01 -4.89
CA PHE A 70 0.95 6.71 -4.46
C PHE A 70 1.22 5.62 -5.49
N SER A 71 1.16 5.95 -6.79
CA SER A 71 1.48 5.02 -7.88
C SER A 71 2.94 4.58 -7.83
N ALA A 72 3.90 5.51 -7.75
CA ALA A 72 5.33 5.18 -7.75
C ALA A 72 5.71 4.24 -6.59
N GLU A 73 5.26 4.54 -5.37
CA GLU A 73 5.62 3.74 -4.20
C GLU A 73 4.86 2.40 -4.14
N SER A 74 3.62 2.35 -4.63
CA SER A 74 2.86 1.11 -4.75
C SER A 74 3.47 0.17 -5.80
N LEU A 75 3.87 0.69 -6.96
CA LEU A 75 4.54 -0.08 -8.02
C LEU A 75 5.87 -0.66 -7.52
N LYS A 76 6.72 0.15 -6.89
CA LYS A 76 7.99 -0.32 -6.30
C LYS A 76 7.76 -1.41 -5.24
N THR A 77 6.76 -1.23 -4.38
CA THR A 77 6.42 -2.20 -3.33
C THR A 77 5.95 -3.52 -3.92
N ALA A 78 5.03 -3.49 -4.89
CA ALA A 78 4.54 -4.68 -5.57
C ALA A 78 5.66 -5.39 -6.36
N GLU A 79 6.52 -4.64 -7.05
CA GLU A 79 7.64 -5.22 -7.79
C GLU A 79 8.62 -5.98 -6.87
N ARG A 80 8.98 -5.39 -5.73
CA ARG A 80 9.86 -6.03 -4.73
C ARG A 80 9.23 -7.30 -4.17
N ALA A 81 7.93 -7.26 -3.83
CA ALA A 81 7.20 -8.41 -3.33
C ALA A 81 7.12 -9.54 -4.37
N ARG A 82 6.81 -9.19 -5.63
CA ARG A 82 6.74 -10.14 -6.76
C ARG A 82 8.08 -10.79 -7.04
N LYS A 83 9.19 -10.03 -7.00
CA LYS A 83 10.56 -10.58 -7.13
C LYS A 83 10.90 -11.60 -6.03
N ALA A 84 10.25 -11.51 -4.87
CA ALA A 84 10.37 -12.49 -3.79
C ALA A 84 9.35 -13.65 -3.89
N GLY A 85 8.62 -13.78 -4.99
CA GLY A 85 7.66 -14.86 -5.21
C GLY A 85 6.31 -14.69 -4.52
N LEU A 86 5.98 -13.48 -4.03
CA LEU A 86 4.70 -13.20 -3.38
C LEU A 86 3.64 -12.73 -4.39
N ASP A 87 2.38 -13.12 -4.18
CA ASP A 87 1.25 -12.60 -4.97
C ASP A 87 0.85 -11.19 -4.48
N VAL A 88 1.63 -10.19 -4.89
CA VAL A 88 1.34 -8.78 -4.60
C VAL A 88 1.40 -8.01 -5.91
N GLN A 89 0.33 -7.28 -6.22
CA GLN A 89 0.19 -6.56 -7.48
C GLN A 89 -0.30 -5.14 -7.24
N ALA A 90 0.17 -4.22 -8.09
CA ALA A 90 -0.25 -2.83 -8.12
C ALA A 90 -1.19 -2.61 -9.31
N HIS A 91 -2.26 -1.86 -9.10
CA HIS A 91 -3.34 -1.63 -10.08
C HIS A 91 -3.67 -0.14 -10.13
N THR A 92 -3.61 0.44 -11.33
CA THR A 92 -4.09 1.80 -11.57
C THR A 92 -5.58 1.78 -11.84
N VAL A 93 -6.33 2.68 -11.22
CA VAL A 93 -7.74 2.97 -11.53
C VAL A 93 -7.88 4.43 -11.98
N PRO A 94 -8.81 4.77 -12.88
CA PRO A 94 -9.08 6.15 -13.27
C PRO A 94 -9.46 7.05 -12.07
N GLY A 95 -8.94 8.28 -12.08
CA GLY A 95 -9.31 9.34 -11.14
C GLY A 95 -8.23 9.72 -10.13
N ASP A 96 -8.62 10.61 -9.23
CA ASP A 96 -7.85 11.13 -8.10
C ASP A 96 -8.08 10.30 -6.81
N HIS A 97 -7.56 10.79 -5.69
CA HIS A 97 -7.65 10.15 -4.37
C HIS A 97 -9.08 9.78 -3.94
N PHE A 98 -10.09 10.46 -4.47
CA PHE A 98 -11.50 10.26 -4.10
C PHE A 98 -12.29 9.56 -5.20
N SER A 99 -12.18 10.04 -6.43
CA SER A 99 -12.90 9.52 -7.59
C SER A 99 -12.45 8.12 -8.02
N ALA A 100 -11.23 7.71 -7.65
CA ALA A 100 -10.73 6.34 -7.85
C ALA A 100 -11.38 5.29 -6.93
N VAL A 101 -11.92 5.70 -5.78
CA VAL A 101 -12.36 4.78 -4.71
C VAL A 101 -13.48 3.84 -5.18
N PRO A 102 -14.55 4.29 -5.87
CA PRO A 102 -15.63 3.39 -6.28
C PRO A 102 -15.15 2.24 -7.16
N GLU A 103 -14.27 2.51 -8.13
CA GLU A 103 -13.73 1.48 -9.02
C GLU A 103 -12.77 0.54 -8.28
N ALA A 104 -11.84 1.10 -7.49
CA ALA A 104 -10.93 0.30 -6.68
C ALA A 104 -11.67 -0.63 -5.70
N LEU A 105 -12.82 -0.19 -5.18
CA LEU A 105 -13.68 -1.00 -4.33
C LEU A 105 -14.35 -2.15 -5.11
N GLN A 106 -14.88 -1.89 -6.30
CA GLN A 106 -15.46 -2.94 -7.15
C GLN A 106 -14.42 -4.02 -7.50
N GLN A 107 -13.22 -3.60 -7.90
CA GLN A 107 -12.12 -4.52 -8.20
C GLN A 107 -11.64 -5.27 -6.95
N SER A 108 -11.61 -4.61 -5.78
CA SER A 108 -11.31 -5.27 -4.49
C SER A 108 -12.31 -6.36 -4.15
N ILE A 109 -13.62 -6.11 -4.32
CA ILE A 109 -14.67 -7.10 -4.07
C ILE A 109 -14.51 -8.31 -4.99
N ALA A 110 -14.23 -8.08 -6.28
CA ALA A 110 -14.00 -9.16 -7.23
C ALA A 110 -12.78 -10.01 -6.82
N PHE A 111 -11.68 -9.37 -6.42
CA PHE A 111 -10.50 -10.05 -5.91
C PHE A 111 -10.77 -10.85 -4.63
N PHE A 112 -11.55 -10.32 -3.69
CA PHE A 112 -11.90 -11.06 -2.48
C PHE A 112 -12.79 -12.27 -2.76
N ARG A 113 -13.66 -12.21 -3.78
CA ARG A 113 -14.51 -13.36 -4.18
C ARG A 113 -13.74 -14.51 -4.82
N SER A 114 -12.54 -14.25 -5.37
CA SER A 114 -11.70 -15.25 -6.01
C SER A 114 -10.61 -15.85 -5.11
N ASN A 115 -10.55 -15.46 -3.83
CA ASN A 115 -9.57 -15.93 -2.84
C ASN A 115 -10.22 -16.62 -1.65
#